data_AF-A0A967JYX1-F1
#
_entry.id   AF-A0A967JYX1-F1
#
_cell.length_a   1.000
_cell.length_b   1.000
_cell.length_c   1.000
_cell.angle_alpha   90.00
_cell.angle_beta   90.00
_cell.angle_gamma   90.00
#
_symmetry.space_group_name_H-M   'P 1'
#
loop_
_entity.id
_entity.type
_entity.pdbx_description
1 polymer ?
#
loop_
_entity_poly.entity_id
_entity_poly.type
_entity_poly.pdbx_seq_one_letter_code
_entity_poly.pdbx_strand_id
1 'polypeptide(L)'
;RSVLVVTIFVIAGMIVLSELGVNIGPLLAGAGVVGLAVGFGAQTLIRDIFSGAFFLIDDAFRKGEYVELDNIRGTVERISMR
;
A
#
# COMPACT_ATOMS: atom_id res chain seq x y z
N ARG A 1 -10.25 11.02 -2.47
CA ARG A 1 -10.46 12.35 -1.84
C ARG A 1 -10.93 12.23 -0.39
N SER A 2 -11.96 11.42 -0.11
CA SER A 2 -12.49 11.25 1.26
C SER A 2 -11.45 10.77 2.28
N VAL A 3 -10.56 9.84 1.91
CA VAL A 3 -9.47 9.37 2.80
C VAL A 3 -8.59 10.51 3.29
N LEU A 4 -8.10 11.37 2.39
CA LEU A 4 -7.28 12.53 2.75
C LEU A 4 -8.01 13.48 3.69
N VAL A 5 -9.28 13.78 3.41
CA VAL A 5 -10.09 14.68 4.25
C VAL A 5 -10.26 14.08 5.65
N VAL A 6 -10.61 12.79 5.74
CA VAL A 6 -10.76 12.09 7.04
C VAL A 6 -9.45 12.09 7.81
N THR A 7 -8.32 11.78 7.17
CA THR A 7 -6.99 11.80 7.82
C THR A 7 -6.66 13.18 8.38
N ILE A 8 -6.91 14.24 7.61
CA ILE A 8 -6.67 15.62 8.05
C ILE A 8 -7.53 15.96 9.27
N PHE A 9 -8.82 15.64 9.24
CA PHE A 9 -9.72 15.90 10.37
C PHE A 9 -9.31 15.14 11.64
N VAL A 10 -8.88 13.89 11.51
CA VAL A 10 -8.42 13.08 12.65
C VAL A 10 -7.16 13.69 13.27
N ILE A 11 -6.18 14.08 12.46
CA ILE A 11 -4.94 14.71 12.95
C ILE A 11 -5.25 16.07 13.59
N ALA A 12 -6.05 16.91 12.94
CA ALA A 12 -6.44 18.22 13.47
C ALA A 12 -7.19 18.08 14.79
N GLY A 13 -8.12 17.11 14.90
CA GLY A 13 -8.83 16.82 16.14
C GLY A 13 -7.89 16.41 17.27
N MET A 14 -6.91 15.53 17.00
CA MET A 14 -5.91 15.14 18.01
C MET A 14 -5.07 16.33 18.50
N ILE A 15 -4.67 17.24 17.60
CA ILE A 15 -3.93 18.46 17.97
C ILE A 15 -4.78 19.34 18.89
N VAL A 16 -6.05 19.57 18.55
CA VAL A 16 -6.97 20.35 19.39
C VAL A 16 -7.15 19.71 20.76
N LEU A 17 -7.33 18.38 20.83
CA LEU A 17 -7.44 17.68 22.11
C LEU A 17 -6.17 17.83 22.97
N SER A 18 -4.99 17.80 22.33
CA SER A 18 -3.71 17.99 23.02
C SER A 18 -3.59 19.40 23.62
N GLU A 19 -3.98 20.44 22.88
CA GLU A 19 -3.98 21.83 23.36
C GLU A 19 -4.97 22.05 24.51
N LEU A 20 -6.08 21.31 24.53
CA LEU A 20 -7.04 21.29 25.64
C LEU A 20 -6.53 20.53 26.88
N GLY A 21 -5.30 20.00 26.84
CA GLY A 21 -4.70 19.26 27.96
C GLY A 21 -5.12 17.79 28.05
N VAL A 22 -5.81 17.26 27.04
CA VAL A 22 -6.19 15.84 26.98
C VAL A 22 -4.98 15.01 26.58
N ASN A 23 -4.73 13.91 27.30
CA ASN A 23 -3.67 12.97 26.93
C ASN A 23 -4.04 12.22 25.64
N ILE A 24 -3.33 12.51 24.56
CA ILE A 24 -3.52 11.87 23.25
C ILE A 24 -2.81 10.52 23.11
N GLY A 25 -2.00 10.10 24.08
CA GLY A 25 -1.26 8.83 24.07
C GLY A 25 -2.14 7.61 23.80
N PRO A 26 -3.28 7.42 24.51
CA PRO A 26 -4.21 6.34 24.23
C PRO A 26 -4.81 6.38 22.81
N LEU A 27 -5.11 7.58 22.30
CA LEU A 27 -5.63 7.77 20.94
C LEU A 27 -4.58 7.40 19.88
N LEU A 28 -3.33 7.81 20.08
CA LEU A 28 -2.21 7.45 19.23
C LEU A 28 -1.93 5.95 19.27
N ALA A 29 -2.00 5.33 20.46
CA ALA A 29 -1.85 3.88 20.61
C ALA A 29 -2.95 3.13 19.84
N GLY A 30 -4.21 3.54 19.96
CA GLY A 30 -5.32 2.97 19.21
C GLY A 30 -5.19 3.16 17.70
N ALA A 31 -4.84 4.37 17.25
CA ALA A 31 -4.58 4.68 15.85
C ALA A 31 -3.43 3.83 15.28
N GLY A 32 -2.40 3.57 16.10
CA GLY A 32 -1.30 2.67 15.77
C GLY A 32 -1.77 1.24 15.51
N VAL A 33 -2.59 0.66 16.39
CA VAL A 33 -3.14 -0.69 16.22
C VAL A 33 -4.02 -0.80 14.96
N VAL A 34 -4.87 0.21 14.70
CA VAL A 34 -5.67 0.28 13.47
C VAL A 34 -4.76 0.38 12.23
N GLY A 35 -3.71 1.19 12.29
CA GLY A 35 -2.72 1.31 11.22
C GLY A 35 -2.01 -0.01 10.93
N LEU A 36 -1.66 -0.78 11.97
CA LEU A 36 -1.11 -2.12 11.82
C LEU A 36 -2.10 -3.09 11.15
N ALA A 37 -3.37 -3.07 11.56
CA ALA A 37 -4.41 -3.91 10.95
C ALA A 37 -4.60 -3.59 9.45
N VAL A 38 -4.61 -2.31 9.08
CA VAL A 38 -4.66 -1.89 7.68
C VAL A 38 -3.39 -2.32 6.93
N GLY A 39 -2.22 -2.17 7.54
CA GLY A 39 -0.95 -2.61 6.99
C GLY A 39 -0.92 -4.12 6.72
N PHE A 40 -1.46 -4.93 7.63
CA PHE A 40 -1.63 -6.37 7.44
C PHE A 40 -2.61 -6.71 6.32
N GLY A 41 -3.73 -6.00 6.22
CA GLY A 41 -4.68 -6.18 5.10
C GLY A 41 -4.11 -5.78 3.74
N ALA A 42 -3.17 -4.84 3.70
CA ALA A 42 -2.55 -4.35 2.48
C ALA A 42 -1.27 -5.11 2.06
N GLN A 43 -0.84 -6.13 2.82
CA GLN A 43 0.46 -6.81 2.59
C GLN A 43 0.62 -7.33 1.16
N THR A 44 -0.40 -7.99 0.60
CA THR A 44 -0.34 -8.55 -0.76
C THR A 44 -0.25 -7.43 -1.80
N LEU A 45 -1.07 -6.38 -1.65
CA LEU A 45 -1.06 -5.23 -2.57
C LEU A 45 0.30 -4.53 -2.61
N ILE A 46 0.91 -4.34 -1.44
CA ILE A 46 2.24 -3.72 -1.36
C ILE A 46 3.27 -4.60 -2.08
N ARG A 47 3.21 -5.93 -1.89
CA ARG A 47 4.11 -6.87 -2.58
C ARG A 47 3.94 -6.83 -4.09
N ASP A 48 2.70 -6.74 -4.57
CA ASP A 48 2.41 -6.70 -6.00
C ASP A 48 2.89 -5.40 -6.65
N ILE A 49 2.71 -4.26 -5.97
CA ILE A 49 3.22 -2.95 -6.42
C ILE A 49 4.74 -2.97 -6.54
N PHE A 50 5.43 -3.45 -5.51
CA PHE A 50 6.90 -3.54 -5.54
C PHE A 50 7.38 -4.53 -6.61
N SER A 51 6.77 -5.72 -6.69
CA SER A 51 7.12 -6.73 -7.71
C SER A 51 6.93 -6.18 -9.13
N GLY A 52 5.80 -5.52 -9.38
CA GLY A 52 5.52 -4.86 -10.65
C GLY A 52 6.50 -3.74 -10.97
N ALA A 53 6.86 -2.91 -9.99
CA ALA A 53 7.87 -1.87 -10.16
C ALA A 53 9.25 -2.45 -10.49
N PHE A 54 9.66 -3.52 -9.80
CA PHE A 54 10.91 -4.22 -10.08
C PHE A 54 10.91 -4.85 -11.47
N PHE A 55 9.84 -5.52 -11.89
CA PHE A 55 9.75 -6.10 -13.25
C PHE A 55 9.90 -5.05 -14.36
N LEU A 56 9.37 -3.84 -14.15
CA LEU A 56 9.49 -2.75 -15.11
C LEU A 56 10.90 -2.14 -15.14
N ILE A 57 11.56 -2.05 -13.98
CA ILE A 57 12.91 -1.47 -13.87
C ILE A 57 13.96 -2.44 -14.41
N ASP A 58 13.84 -3.73 -14.08
CA ASP A 58 14.80 -4.76 -14.50
C ASP A 58 14.57 -5.26 -15.94
N ASP A 59 13.54 -4.77 -16.63
CA ASP A 59 13.12 -5.27 -17.95
C ASP A 59 13.00 -6.82 -17.94
N ALA A 60 12.53 -7.37 -16.81
CA ALA A 60 12.56 -8.80 -16.51
C ALA A 60 11.75 -9.66 -17.49
N PHE A 61 10.84 -9.02 -18.25
CA PHE A 61 10.07 -9.61 -19.32
C PHE A 61 10.04 -8.65 -20.51
N ARG A 62 10.59 -9.07 -21.65
CA ARG A 62 10.42 -8.30 -22.90
C ARG A 62 9.22 -8.78 -23.69
N LYS A 63 8.53 -7.85 -24.36
CA LYS A 63 7.52 -8.22 -25.37
C LYS A 63 8.16 -9.14 -26.42
N GLY A 64 7.53 -10.27 -26.67
CA GLY A 64 8.03 -11.29 -27.60
C GLY A 64 8.91 -12.36 -26.97
N GLU A 65 9.19 -12.30 -25.67
CA GLU A 65 9.96 -13.32 -24.96
C GLU A 65 9.08 -14.52 -24.59
N TYR A 66 9.63 -15.72 -24.71
CA TYR A 66 8.93 -16.97 -24.36
C TYR A 66 9.15 -17.25 -22.88
N VAL A 67 8.06 -17.34 -22.12
CA VAL A 67 8.12 -17.44 -20.66
C VAL A 67 7.35 -18.67 -20.21
N GLU A 68 7.94 -19.42 -19.28
CA GLU A 68 7.31 -20.58 -18.64
C GLU A 68 7.09 -20.26 -17.17
N LEU A 69 5.82 -20.18 -16.78
CA LEU A 69 5.37 -19.95 -15.42
C LEU A 69 4.65 -21.21 -14.96
N ASP A 70 5.38 -22.04 -14.20
CA ASP A 70 4.93 -23.29 -13.62
C ASP A 70 4.34 -24.26 -14.67
N ASN A 71 3.04 -24.23 -14.93
CA ASN A 71 2.37 -25.09 -15.92
C ASN A 71 1.82 -24.32 -17.15
N ILE A 72 2.15 -23.04 -17.29
CA ILE A 72 1.69 -22.16 -18.36
C ILE A 72 2.89 -21.71 -19.20
N ARG A 73 2.83 -21.97 -20.50
CA ARG A 73 3.85 -21.59 -21.49
C ARG A 73 3.24 -20.68 -22.53
N GLY A 74 3.91 -19.58 -22.86
CA GLY A 74 3.45 -18.66 -23.90
C GLY A 74 4.43 -17.52 -24.14
N THR A 75 4.09 -16.66 -25.11
CA THR A 75 4.90 -15.50 -25.46
C THR A 75 4.29 -14.24 -24.86
N VAL A 76 5.13 -13.34 -24.31
CA VAL A 76 4.67 -12.11 -23.66
C VAL A 76 4.11 -11.13 -24.70
N GLU A 77 2.80 -10.94 -24.70
CA GLU A 77 2.12 -10.03 -25.63
C GLU A 77 1.95 -8.60 -25.05
N ARG A 78 1.69 -8.50 -23.73
CA ARG A 78 1.47 -7.22 -23.04
C ARG A 78 1.75 -7.33 -21.53
N ILE A 79 2.44 -6.31 -20.99
CA ILE A 79 2.64 -6.13 -19.54
C ILE A 79 1.79 -4.94 -19.08
N SER A 80 1.04 -5.08 -17.98
CA SER A 80 0.30 -3.97 -17.35
C SER A 80 0.38 -4.04 -15.84
N MET A 81 0.57 -2.90 -15.18
CA MET A 81 0.37 -2.77 -13.73
C MET A 81 -1.13 -2.69 -13.44
N ARG A 82 -1.69 -3.76 -12.90
CA ARG A 82 -2.99 -3.75 -12.23
C ARG A 82 -2.77 -4.23 -10.81
#